data_AF-A0A356KVD5-F1
#
_entry.id   AF-A0A356KVD5-F1
#
_cell.length_a   1.000
_cell.length_b   1.000
_cell.length_c   1.000
_cell.angle_alpha   90.00
_cell.angle_beta   90.00
_cell.angle_gamma   90.00
#
_symmetry.space_group_name_H-M   'P 1'
#
loop_
_entity.id
_entity.type
_entity.pdbx_description
1 polymer ?
#
loop_
_entity_poly.entity_id
_entity_poly.type
_entity_poly.pdbx_seq_one_letter_code
_entity_poly.pdbx_strand_id
1 'polypeptide(L)' 'MGKDLYETYAAAKDIYDRADAAVDFDLKRISFEGPDEELTRTDVSQPAIVVHSLAALAALEEELKG' A
#
# COMPACT_ATOMS: atom_id res chain seq x y z
N MET A 1 -1.78 7.85 -0.79
CA MET A 1 -2.14 6.97 0.34
C MET A 1 -1.02 5.97 0.64
N GLY A 2 -0.58 5.87 1.90
CA GLY A 2 0.28 4.77 2.39
C GLY A 2 1.79 4.91 2.23
N LYS A 3 2.28 6.01 1.63
CA LYS A 3 3.72 6.28 1.47
C LYS A 3 4.45 6.36 2.81
N ASP A 4 3.88 7.07 3.79
CA ASP A 4 4.48 7.22 5.12
C ASP A 4 4.64 5.87 5.84
N LEU A 5 3.64 4.98 5.72
CA LEU A 5 3.73 3.62 6.27
C LEU A 5 4.82 2.81 5.58
N TYR A 6 4.88 2.88 4.25
CA TYR A 6 5.88 2.18 3.44
C TYR A 6 7.31 2.58 3.78
N GLU A 7 7.56 3.88 4.01
CA GLU A 7 8.88 4.43 4.30
C GLU A 7 9.29 4.21 5.77
N THR A 8 8.33 4.07 6.69
CA THR A 8 8.59 3.99 8.14
C THR A 8 8.69 2.56 8.66
N TYR A 9 7.83 1.65 8.20
CA TYR A 9 7.67 0.32 8.79
C TYR A 9 8.11 -0.78 7.82
N ALA A 10 9.01 -1.65 8.26
CA ALA A 10 9.52 -2.73 7.43
C ALA A 10 8.41 -3.71 7.04
N ALA A 11 7.46 -3.97 7.95
CA ALA A 11 6.32 -4.83 7.71
C ALA A 11 5.34 -4.23 6.69
N ALA A 12 5.08 -2.92 6.75
CA ALA A 12 4.27 -2.23 5.75
C ALA A 12 4.94 -2.25 4.36
N LYS A 13 6.27 -2.11 4.31
CA LYS A 13 7.05 -2.20 3.09
C LYS A 13 6.88 -3.55 2.38
N ASP A 14 6.96 -4.66 3.14
CA ASP A 14 6.76 -6.02 2.60
C ASP A 14 5.37 -6.19 1.96
N ILE A 15 4.32 -5.68 2.63
CA ILE A 15 2.94 -5.76 2.11
C ILE A 15 2.81 -5.06 0.76
N TYR A 16 3.31 -3.82 0.64
CA TYR A 16 3.26 -3.08 -0.61
C TYR A 16 4.10 -3.72 -1.71
N ASP A 17 5.33 -4.17 -1.41
CA ASP A 17 6.19 -4.79 -2.42
C ASP A 17 5.60 -6.10 -2.96
N ARG A 18 4.96 -6.91 -2.10
CA ARG A 18 4.27 -8.13 -2.52
C ARG A 18 3.03 -7.83 -3.36
N ALA A 19 2.27 -6.81 -2.99
CA ALA A 19 1.07 -6.44 -3.72
C ALA A 19 1.40 -5.84 -5.09
N ASP A 20 2.41 -4.99 -5.16
CA ASP A 20 2.93 -4.40 -6.40
C ASP A 20 3.41 -5.46 -7.38
N ALA A 21 4.06 -6.53 -6.88
CA ALA A 21 4.47 -7.67 -7.70
C ALA A 21 3.30 -8.59 -8.12
N ALA A 22 2.13 -8.50 -7.48
CA ALA A 22 0.99 -9.39 -7.74
C ALA A 22 -0.01 -8.82 -8.76
N VAL A 23 0.04 -7.52 -9.02
CA VAL A 23 -0.82 -6.85 -10.00
C VAL A 23 -0.04 -6.52 -11.28
N ASP A 24 -0.75 -6.18 -12.35
CA ASP A 24 -0.21 -5.86 -13.67
C ASP A 24 -0.02 -4.35 -13.91
N PHE A 25 -0.03 -3.55 -12.84
CA PHE A 25 0.17 -2.11 -12.86
C PHE A 25 1.04 -1.66 -11.68
N ASP A 26 1.59 -0.44 -11.76
CA ASP A 26 2.44 0.13 -10.72
C ASP A 26 1.59 0.63 -9.54
N LEU A 27 1.21 -0.30 -8.66
CA LEU A 27 0.36 -0.04 -7.51
C LEU A 27 1.00 0.98 -6.57
N LYS A 28 2.31 0.86 -6.31
CA LYS A 28 3.02 1.79 -5.43
C LYS A 28 2.98 3.20 -5.97
N ARG A 29 3.35 3.42 -7.24
CA ARG A 29 3.30 4.75 -7.85
C ARG A 29 1.89 5.32 -7.78
N ILE A 30 0.87 4.54 -8.16
CA ILE A 30 -0.50 5.05 -8.21
C ILE A 30 -1.04 5.34 -6.80
N SER A 31 -0.78 4.45 -5.84
CA SER A 31 -1.22 4.65 -4.46
C SER A 31 -0.51 5.84 -3.82
N PHE A 32 0.78 6.05 -4.08
CA PHE A 32 1.57 7.09 -3.41
C PHE A 32 1.41 8.46 -4.06
N GLU A 33 1.39 8.50 -5.39
CA GLU A 33 1.61 9.69 -6.20
C GLU A 33 0.66 9.78 -7.41
N GLY A 34 -0.22 8.78 -7.59
CA GLY A 34 -1.11 8.70 -8.74
C GLY A 34 -2.10 9.86 -8.78
N PRO A 35 -2.47 10.34 -9.98
CA PRO A 35 -3.55 11.31 -10.11
C PRO A 35 -4.86 10.69 -9.62
N ASP A 36 -5.71 11.51 -8.98
CA ASP A 36 -6.99 11.06 -8.42
C ASP A 36 -7.84 10.27 -9.42
N GLU A 37 -7.82 10.64 -10.70
CA GLU A 37 -8.57 9.95 -11.76
C GLU A 37 -8.10 8.51 -11.96
N GLU A 38 -6.80 8.23 -11.84
CA GLU A 38 -6.26 6.86 -11.95
C GLU A 38 -6.52 6.07 -10.67
N LEU A 39 -6.30 6.70 -9.50
CA LEU A 39 -6.49 6.08 -8.20
C LEU A 39 -7.95 5.73 -7.91
N THR A 40 -8.91 6.51 -8.40
CA THR A 40 -10.35 6.30 -8.17
C THR A 40 -10.99 5.26 -9.07
N ARG A 41 -10.27 4.76 -10.10
CA ARG A 41 -10.78 3.64 -10.89
C ARG A 41 -10.99 2.42 -10.00
N THR A 42 -12.12 1.75 -10.16
CA THR A 42 -12.51 0.62 -9.32
C THR A 42 -11.50 -0.53 -9.31
N ASP A 43 -10.84 -0.77 -10.44
CA ASP A 43 -9.81 -1.80 -10.63
C ASP A 43 -8.47 -1.46 -9.95
N VAL A 44 -8.22 -0.19 -9.64
CA VAL A 44 -7.02 0.28 -8.94
C VAL A 44 -7.31 0.56 -7.46
N SER A 45 -8.40 1.29 -7.18
CA SER A 45 -8.80 1.70 -5.84
C SER A 45 -9.03 0.52 -4.90
N GLN A 46 -9.69 -0.54 -5.37
CA GLN A 46 -9.97 -1.71 -4.52
C GLN A 46 -8.67 -2.40 -4.05
N PRO A 47 -7.73 -2.78 -4.94
CA PRO A 47 -6.42 -3.26 -4.52
C PRO A 47 -5.69 -2.29 -3.61
N ALA A 48 -5.65 -0.99 -3.95
CA ALA A 48 -4.95 0.02 -3.16
C ALA A 48 -5.50 0.11 -1.72
N ILE A 49 -6.82 0.11 -1.55
CA ILE A 49 -7.48 0.16 -0.23
C ILE A 49 -7.14 -1.08 0.60
N VAL A 50 -7.19 -2.27 0.00
CA VAL A 50 -6.85 -3.53 0.69
C VAL A 50 -5.39 -3.52 1.14
N VAL A 51 -4.49 -3.12 0.24
CA VAL A 51 -3.05 -3.08 0.51
C VAL A 51 -2.71 -2.06 1.58
N HIS A 52 -3.33 -0.88 1.54
CA HIS A 52 -3.17 0.11 2.60
C HIS A 52 -3.67 -0.39 3.95
N SER A 53 -4.82 -1.07 3.98
CA SER A 53 -5.40 -1.61 5.22
C SER A 53 -4.49 -2.69 5.83
N LEU A 54 -3.93 -3.58 5.00
CA LEU A 54 -2.99 -4.61 5.44
C LEU A 54 -1.64 -4.01 5.88
N ALA A 55 -1.15 -2.99 5.19
CA ALA A 55 0.09 -2.29 5.56
C ALA A 55 -0.05 -1.57 6.90
N ALA A 56 -1.21 -0.93 7.15
CA ALA A 56 -1.50 -0.30 8.44
C ALA A 56 -1.60 -1.32 9.58
N LEU A 57 -2.22 -2.48 9.34
CA LEU A 57 -2.26 -3.57 10.31
C LEU A 57 -0.85 -4.10 10.61
N ALA A 58 -0.05 -4.35 9.57
CA ALA A 58 1.31 -4.85 9.72
C ALA A 58 2.21 -3.87 10.48
N ALA A 59 2.12 -2.57 10.19
CA ALA A 59 2.82 -1.51 10.93
C ALA A 59 2.41 -1.48 12.41
N LEU A 60 1.10 -1.58 12.70
CA LEU A 60 0.61 -1.63 14.08
C LEU A 60 1.15 -2.86 14.83
N GLU A 61 1.16 -4.03 14.19
CA GLU A 61 1.72 -5.24 14.77
C GLU A 61 3.24 -5.16 15.00
N GLU A 62 3.97 -4.46 14.13
CA GLU A 62 5.41 -4.19 14.29
C GLU A 62 5.66 -3.30 15.51
N GLU A 63 4.92 -2.18 15.63
CA GLU A 63 5.02 -1.25 16.75
C GLU A 63 4.68 -1.91 18.09
N LEU A 64 3.68 -2.79 18.14
CA LEU A 64 3.29 -3.49 19.36
C LEU A 64 4.29 -4.58 19.82
N LYS A 65 5.21 -5.00 18.95
CA LYS A 65 6.25 -6.00 19.24
C LYS A 65 7.59 -5.38 19.66
N GLY A 66 7.78 -4.07 19.45
CA GLY A 66 8.93 -3.29 19.91
C GLY A 66 8.81 -2.90 21.38
#